data_AF-A0A2M9V2I2-F1
#
_entry.id   AF-A0A2M9V2I2-F1
#
_cell.length_a   1.000
_cell.length_b   1.000
_cell.length_c   1.000
_cell.angle_alpha   90.00
_cell.angle_beta   90.00
_cell.angle_gamma   90.00
#
_symmetry.space_group_name_H-M   'P 1'
#
loop_
_entity.id
_entity.type
_entity.pdbx_description
1 polymer ?
#
loop_
_entity_poly.entity_id
_entity_poly.type
_entity_poly.pdbx_seq_one_letter_code
_entity_poly.pdbx_strand_id
1 'polypeptide(L)'
;MGKKIFATLIVAVVATFAGYNIYQSQRAKNTMSELAMANVEALADINETDSSGQTLYCCGNEDTCAKGEDEDTGEEFIIHGVLSSKKCK
;
A
#
# COMPACT_ATOMS: atom_id res chain seq x y z
N MET A 1 -34.87 -12.05 41.77
CA MET A 1 -33.71 -11.29 41.26
C MET A 1 -32.77 -12.08 40.34
N GLY A 2 -32.68 -13.43 40.40
CA GLY A 2 -31.66 -14.20 39.64
C GLY A 2 -31.70 -14.15 38.11
N LYS A 3 -32.87 -14.02 37.47
CA LYS A 3 -32.99 -13.99 35.99
C LYS A 3 -32.30 -12.78 35.35
N LYS A 4 -32.28 -11.63 36.05
CA LYS A 4 -31.61 -10.42 35.55
C LYS A 4 -30.09 -10.55 35.63
N ILE A 5 -29.57 -11.17 36.69
CA ILE A 5 -28.12 -11.37 36.90
C ILE A 5 -27.55 -12.31 35.83
N PHE A 6 -28.30 -13.35 35.44
CA PHE A 6 -27.89 -14.29 34.39
C PHE A 6 -27.85 -13.63 33.01
N ALA A 7 -28.83 -12.78 32.70
CA ALA A 7 -28.83 -12.01 31.45
C ALA A 7 -27.64 -11.04 31.39
N THR A 8 -27.33 -10.35 32.49
CA THR A 8 -26.18 -9.43 32.55
C THR A 8 -24.85 -10.16 32.36
N LEU A 9 -24.70 -11.37 32.93
CA LEU A 9 -23.51 -12.20 32.75
C LEU A 9 -23.30 -12.62 31.29
N ILE A 10 -24.36 -13.04 30.59
CA ILE A 10 -24.27 -13.42 29.17
C ILE A 10 -23.87 -12.21 28.32
N VAL A 11 -24.46 -11.04 28.55
CA VAL A 11 -24.11 -9.81 27.81
C VAL A 11 -22.65 -9.41 28.05
N ALA A 12 -22.16 -9.53 29.29
CA ALA A 12 -20.77 -9.25 29.62
C ALA A 12 -19.80 -10.19 28.89
N VAL A 13 -20.12 -11.49 28.83
CA VAL A 13 -19.32 -12.49 28.10
C VAL A 13 -19.31 -12.21 26.60
N VAL A 14 -20.47 -11.91 25.99
CA VAL A 14 -20.52 -11.59 24.55
C VAL A 14 -19.74 -10.31 24.23
N ALA A 15 -19.83 -9.28 25.08
CA ALA A 15 -19.08 -8.04 24.90
C ALA A 15 -17.55 -8.24 25.02
N THR A 16 -17.10 -9.07 25.96
CA THR A 16 -15.66 -9.38 26.09
C THR A 16 -15.16 -10.24 24.93
N PHE A 17 -15.93 -11.23 24.46
CA PHE A 17 -15.56 -12.02 23.28
C PHE A 17 -15.58 -11.21 21.99
N ALA A 18 -16.56 -10.32 21.79
CA ALA A 18 -16.59 -9.41 20.65
C ALA A 18 -15.42 -8.42 20.71
N GLY A 19 -15.13 -7.83 21.88
CA GLY A 19 -13.97 -6.96 22.09
C GLY A 19 -12.64 -7.67 21.89
N TYR A 20 -12.51 -8.92 22.34
CA TYR A 20 -11.31 -9.74 22.18
C TYR A 20 -11.08 -10.14 20.72
N ASN A 21 -12.15 -10.50 19.98
CA ASN A 21 -12.08 -10.78 18.55
C ASN A 21 -11.72 -9.53 17.73
N ILE A 22 -12.25 -8.35 18.10
CA ILE A 22 -11.89 -7.07 17.45
C ILE A 22 -10.42 -6.70 17.76
N TYR A 23 -9.94 -6.93 18.99
CA TYR A 23 -8.55 -6.68 19.37
C TYR A 23 -7.57 -7.59 18.61
N GLN A 24 -7.89 -8.89 18.48
CA GLN A 24 -7.13 -9.82 17.64
C GLN A 24 -7.20 -9.46 16.16
N SER A 25 -8.36 -9.02 15.66
CA SER A 25 -8.52 -8.60 14.26
C SER A 25 -7.78 -7.29 13.93
N GLN A 26 -7.71 -6.36 14.88
CA GLN A 26 -6.89 -5.14 14.72
C GLN A 26 -5.41 -5.45 14.81
N ARG A 27 -4.98 -6.32 15.73
CA ARG A 27 -3.59 -6.79 15.80
C ARG A 27 -3.20 -7.55 14.53
N ALA A 28 -4.09 -8.37 13.98
CA ALA A 28 -3.89 -9.05 12.70
C ALA A 28 -3.84 -8.07 11.51
N LYS A 29 -4.63 -7.00 11.51
CA LYS A 29 -4.51 -5.91 10.51
C LYS A 29 -3.19 -5.15 10.63
N ASN A 30 -2.71 -4.90 11.85
CA ASN A 30 -1.45 -4.19 12.10
C ASN A 30 -0.20 -5.05 11.74
N THR A 31 -0.31 -6.37 11.73
CA THR A 31 0.76 -7.28 11.28
C THR A 31 0.68 -7.63 9.79
N MET A 32 -0.41 -7.25 9.09
CA MET A 32 -0.58 -7.48 7.65
C MET A 32 -0.09 -6.30 6.79
N SER A 33 0.67 -5.37 7.38
CA SER A 33 1.32 -4.29 6.62
C SER A 33 2.76 -4.62 6.24
N GLU A 34 3.46 -5.47 6.99
CA GLU A 34 4.88 -5.77 6.73
C GLU A 34 5.08 -6.61 5.46
N LEU A 35 4.15 -7.51 5.15
CA LEU A 35 4.22 -8.33 3.93
C LEU A 35 3.77 -7.56 2.66
N ALA A 36 2.85 -6.59 2.81
CA ALA A 36 2.47 -5.71 1.71
C ALA A 36 3.58 -4.71 1.36
N MET A 37 4.34 -4.24 2.37
CA MET A 37 5.49 -3.35 2.15
C MET A 37 6.72 -4.09 1.59
N ALA A 38 6.97 -5.35 1.99
CA ALA A 38 8.08 -6.13 1.44
C ALA A 38 7.93 -6.40 -0.06
N ASN A 39 6.70 -6.57 -0.55
CA ASN A 39 6.44 -6.75 -1.98
C ASN A 39 6.55 -5.43 -2.77
N VAL A 40 6.33 -4.28 -2.13
CA VAL A 40 6.57 -2.95 -2.73
C VAL A 40 8.07 -2.67 -2.82
N GLU A 41 8.84 -3.02 -1.80
CA GLU A 41 10.29 -2.85 -1.79
C GLU A 41 10.99 -3.79 -2.79
N ALA A 42 10.53 -5.05 -2.91
CA ALA A 42 11.07 -5.98 -3.91
C ALA A 42 10.68 -5.66 -5.36
N LEU A 43 9.58 -4.92 -5.59
CA LEU A 43 9.23 -4.45 -6.94
C LEU A 43 9.92 -3.14 -7.32
N ALA A 44 10.33 -2.34 -6.32
CA ALA A 44 11.20 -1.18 -6.55
C ALA A 44 12.66 -1.58 -6.82
N ASP A 45 13.13 -2.71 -6.30
CA ASP A 45 14.52 -3.18 -6.46
C ASP A 45 14.84 -3.73 -7.86
N ILE A 46 13.83 -4.12 -8.65
CA ILE A 46 14.05 -4.78 -9.95
C ILE A 46 14.05 -3.85 -11.17
N ASN A 47 13.94 -2.54 -10.99
CA ASN A 47 14.14 -1.60 -12.10
C ASN A 47 15.40 -0.74 -11.97
N GLU A 48 16.29 -1.07 -11.02
CA GLU A 48 17.62 -0.48 -10.88
C GLU A 48 18.68 -1.27 -11.65
N THR A 49 18.29 -1.93 -12.74
CA THR A 49 19.25 -2.27 -13.78
C THR A 49 19.58 -0.94 -14.45
N ASP A 50 20.67 -0.33 -13.97
CA ASP A 50 21.36 0.84 -14.50
C ASP A 50 21.03 2.17 -13.79
N SER A 51 21.65 2.45 -12.64
CA SER A 51 22.49 3.66 -12.51
C SER A 51 22.85 4.02 -11.07
N SER A 52 24.13 4.21 -10.87
CA SER A 52 24.82 5.01 -9.87
C SER A 52 24.14 6.35 -9.50
N GLY A 53 22.98 6.40 -8.84
CA GLY A 53 22.34 7.64 -8.36
C GLY A 53 22.22 8.76 -9.40
N GLN A 54 22.09 8.42 -10.70
CA GLN A 54 22.15 9.38 -11.78
C GLN A 54 20.75 9.93 -12.06
N THR A 55 20.57 11.26 -11.97
CA THR A 55 19.31 11.91 -12.37
C THR A 55 19.08 11.72 -13.87
N LEU A 56 17.98 11.05 -14.22
CA LEU A 56 17.55 10.82 -15.60
C LEU A 56 16.37 11.75 -15.94
N TYR A 57 16.39 12.34 -17.14
CA TYR A 57 15.38 13.29 -17.61
C TYR A 57 14.58 12.68 -18.77
N CYS A 58 13.26 12.86 -18.76
CA CYS A 58 12.39 12.58 -19.91
C CYS A 58 12.31 13.81 -20.81
N CYS A 59 12.83 13.72 -22.04
CA CYS A 59 12.87 14.85 -22.97
C CYS A 59 12.02 14.58 -24.22
N GLY A 60 11.27 15.59 -24.65
CA GLY A 60 10.43 15.52 -25.84
C GLY A 60 9.07 14.89 -25.57
N ASN A 61 8.37 14.56 -26.66
CA ASN A 61 7.01 14.05 -26.67
C ASN A 61 6.87 12.80 -27.57
N GLU A 62 8.00 12.25 -28.02
CA GLU A 62 8.07 11.02 -28.80
C GLU A 62 8.46 9.87 -27.86
N ASP A 63 8.03 8.65 -28.17
CA ASP A 63 8.22 7.45 -27.34
C ASP A 63 7.56 7.52 -25.95
N THR A 64 7.76 6.45 -25.16
CA THR A 64 7.26 6.34 -23.77
C THR A 64 8.43 6.34 -22.81
N CYS A 65 8.46 7.33 -21.93
CA CYS A 65 9.51 7.49 -20.94
C CYS A 65 9.16 6.84 -19.59
N ALA A 66 7.91 7.02 -19.15
CA ALA A 66 7.38 6.40 -17.95
C ALA A 66 5.88 6.16 -18.11
N LYS A 67 5.37 5.20 -17.36
CA LYS A 67 3.94 4.89 -17.25
C LYS A 67 3.59 4.75 -15.78
N GLY A 68 2.38 5.16 -15.43
CA GLY A 68 1.83 4.98 -14.10
C GLY A 68 0.32 4.83 -14.14
N GLU A 69 -0.25 4.59 -12.98
CA GLU A 69 -1.69 4.52 -12.77
C GLU A 69 -2.08 5.64 -11.81
N ASP A 70 -3.11 6.39 -12.15
CA ASP A 70 -3.68 7.41 -11.27
C ASP A 70 -4.37 6.72 -10.08
N GLU A 71 -3.97 7.05 -8.86
CA GLU A 71 -4.48 6.39 -7.64
C GLU A 71 -5.97 6.69 -7.38
N ASP A 72 -6.47 7.84 -7.85
CA ASP A 72 -7.85 8.27 -7.63
C ASP A 72 -8.80 7.73 -8.70
N THR A 73 -8.34 7.62 -9.95
CA THR A 73 -9.18 7.20 -11.09
C THR A 73 -8.91 5.77 -11.57
N GLY A 74 -7.74 5.21 -11.26
CA GLY A 74 -7.27 3.92 -11.79
C GLY A 74 -6.93 3.97 -13.29
N GLU A 75 -6.85 5.17 -13.89
CA GLU A 75 -6.54 5.32 -15.30
C GLU A 75 -5.02 5.30 -15.54
N GLU A 76 -4.58 4.65 -16.62
CA GLU A 76 -3.18 4.66 -17.04
C GLU A 76 -2.80 6.05 -17.56
N PHE A 77 -1.72 6.62 -17.03
CA PHE A 77 -1.08 7.81 -17.59
C PHE A 77 0.28 7.46 -18.17
N ILE A 78 0.56 8.04 -19.34
CA ILE A 78 1.81 7.82 -20.08
C ILE A 78 2.56 9.14 -20.16
N ILE A 79 3.81 9.13 -19.69
CA ILE A 79 4.74 10.23 -19.86
C ILE A 79 5.53 9.97 -21.14
N HIS A 80 5.23 10.76 -22.17
CA HIS A 80 5.94 10.71 -23.44
C HIS A 80 7.31 11.38 -23.36
N GLY A 81 8.28 10.85 -24.11
CA GLY A 81 9.64 11.37 -24.17
C GLY A 81 10.70 10.27 -24.25
N VAL A 82 11.94 10.69 -24.47
CA VAL A 82 13.13 9.83 -24.51
C VAL A 82 13.96 10.06 -23.25
N LEU A 83 14.45 8.98 -22.64
CA LEU A 83 15.32 9.03 -21.46
C LEU A 83 16.69 9.64 -21.81
N SER A 84 17.09 10.66 -21.06
CA SER A 84 18.33 11.42 -21.25
C SER A 84 19.07 11.65 -19.94
N SER A 85 20.36 11.32 -19.90
CA SER A 85 21.25 11.61 -18.76
C SER A 85 21.62 13.09 -18.62
N LYS A 86 21.13 13.94 -19.53
CA LYS A 86 21.31 15.39 -19.51
C LYS A 86 19.96 16.08 -19.42
N LYS A 87 19.92 17.20 -18.69
CA LYS A 87 18.73 18.05 -18.59
C LYS A 87 18.25 18.48 -19.99
N CYS A 88 16.95 18.37 -20.23
CA CYS A 88 16.32 18.86 -21.46
C CYS A 88 16.59 20.37 -21.60
N LYS A 89 17.02 20.79 -22.79
CA LYS A 89 17.26 22.20 -23.14
C LYS A 89 16.04 22.81 -23.81
#